data_AF-A0A6C0ET61-F1
#
_entry.id   AF-A0A6C0ET61-F1
#
_cell.length_a   1.000
_cell.length_b   1.000
_cell.length_c   1.000
_cell.angle_alpha   90.00
_cell.angle_beta   90.00
_cell.angle_gamma   90.00
#
_symmetry.space_group_name_H-M   'P 1'
#
loop_
_entity.id
_entity.type
_entity.pdbx_description
1 polymer ?
#
loop_
_entity_poly.entity_id
_entity_poly.type
_entity_poly.pdbx_seq_one_letter_code
_entity_poly.pdbx_strand_id
1 'polypeptide(L)'
;MTTTKQIIDKFVSSVDVSKSYSLADLVKALKEAHKSHKSTDKNGVEKPKKAPSQYNLFIKDQMAILKNDGCNPKDRMRKATEEWKRQKKTDVVSEPSDVVSVVSEVSEGSEDK
;
A
#
# COMPACT_ATOMS: atom_id res chain seq x y z
N MET A 1 12.85 13.75 -19.69
CA MET A 1 13.27 15.14 -19.44
C MET A 1 12.02 15.95 -19.14
N THR A 2 11.92 16.51 -17.94
CA THR A 2 10.96 17.60 -17.65
C THR A 2 11.31 18.81 -18.49
N THR A 3 10.37 19.30 -19.29
CA THR A 3 10.53 20.62 -19.91
C THR A 3 9.91 21.68 -19.02
N THR A 4 10.63 22.76 -18.74
CA THR A 4 10.15 23.94 -17.99
C THR A 4 8.76 24.39 -18.44
N LYS A 5 8.47 24.29 -19.75
CA LYS A 5 7.16 24.56 -20.35
C LYS A 5 6.01 23.83 -19.66
N GLN A 6 6.14 22.53 -19.36
CA GLN A 6 5.08 21.75 -18.72
C GLN A 6 4.77 22.22 -17.30
N ILE A 7 5.78 22.71 -16.57
CA ILE A 7 5.60 23.23 -15.21
C ILE A 7 4.89 24.59 -15.25
N ILE A 8 5.28 25.45 -16.20
CA ILE A 8 4.64 26.76 -16.42
C ILE A 8 3.18 26.58 -16.84
N ASP A 9 2.90 25.72 -17.82
CA ASP A 9 1.53 25.48 -18.32
C ASP A 9 0.58 25.02 -17.19
N LYS A 10 1.08 24.13 -16.31
CA LYS A 10 0.34 23.70 -15.11
C LYS A 10 0.12 24.82 -14.10
N PHE A 11 1.13 25.64 -13.86
CA PHE A 11 1.02 26.79 -12.96
C PHE A 11 -0.02 27.79 -13.46
N VAL A 12 0.03 28.15 -14.75
CA VAL A 12 -0.93 29.07 -15.38
C VAL A 12 -2.36 28.51 -15.32
N SER A 13 -2.54 27.21 -15.53
CA SER A 13 -3.86 26.56 -15.40
C SER A 13 -4.43 26.55 -13.97
N SER A 14 -3.57 26.72 -12.96
CA SER A 14 -3.93 26.70 -11.54
C SER A 14 -4.14 28.10 -10.94
N VAL A 15 -3.65 29.16 -11.59
CA VAL A 15 -3.65 30.52 -11.06
C VAL A 15 -4.76 31.31 -11.73
N ASP A 16 -5.60 31.95 -10.92
CA ASP A 16 -6.69 32.80 -11.39
C ASP A 16 -6.25 34.28 -11.41
N VAL A 17 -6.12 34.86 -12.60
CA VAL A 17 -5.71 36.27 -12.77
C VAL A 17 -6.72 37.28 -12.23
N SER A 18 -7.96 36.87 -11.96
CA SER A 18 -8.97 37.73 -11.31
C SER A 18 -8.78 37.83 -9.80
N LYS A 19 -7.90 37.01 -9.21
CA LYS A 19 -7.63 36.99 -7.77
C LYS A 19 -6.28 37.63 -7.46
N SER A 20 -6.23 38.43 -6.39
CA SER A 20 -4.96 38.95 -5.87
C SER A 20 -4.24 37.87 -5.05
N TYR A 21 -3.00 37.58 -5.41
CA TYR A 21 -2.12 36.65 -4.69
C TYR A 21 -0.94 37.41 -4.08
N SER A 22 -0.55 37.03 -2.86
CA SER A 22 0.73 37.46 -2.32
C SER A 22 1.88 36.73 -3.03
N LEU A 23 3.09 37.30 -2.96
CA LEU A 23 4.30 36.64 -3.46
C LEU A 23 4.48 35.23 -2.86
N ALA A 24 4.14 35.05 -1.58
CA ALA A 24 4.24 33.77 -0.90
C ALA A 24 3.29 32.72 -1.49
N ASP A 25 2.09 33.12 -1.90
CA ASP A 25 1.09 32.22 -2.49
C ASP A 25 1.49 31.79 -3.90
N LEU A 26 2.02 32.73 -4.70
CA LEU A 26 2.53 32.42 -6.04
C LEU A 26 3.72 31.45 -5.97
N VAL A 27 4.63 31.66 -5.01
CA VAL A 27 5.77 30.74 -4.79
C VAL A 27 5.28 29.36 -4.34
N LYS A 28 4.24 29.28 -3.50
CA LYS A 28 3.64 27.99 -3.11
C LYS A 28 3.04 27.27 -4.31
N ALA A 29 2.21 27.95 -5.10
CA ALA A 29 1.58 27.37 -6.28
C ALA A 29 2.63 26.88 -7.31
N LEU A 30 3.71 27.64 -7.52
CA LEU A 30 4.80 27.21 -8.40
C LEU A 30 5.54 25.97 -7.87
N LYS A 31 5.78 25.90 -6.54
CA LYS A 31 6.37 24.72 -5.89
C LYS A 31 5.47 23.49 -6.02
N GLU A 32 4.16 23.65 -5.92
CA GLU A 32 3.19 22.57 -6.11
C GLU A 32 3.12 22.09 -7.56
N ALA A 33 3.10 23.01 -8.54
CA ALA A 33 3.19 22.67 -9.96
C ALA A 33 4.46 21.85 -10.26
N HIS A 34 5.61 22.26 -9.71
CA HIS A 34 6.87 21.55 -9.86
C HIS A 34 6.89 20.16 -9.18
N LYS A 35 6.29 20.02 -7.98
CA LYS A 35 6.20 18.73 -7.27
C LYS A 35 5.24 17.75 -7.95
N SER A 36 4.07 18.23 -8.38
CA SER A 36 3.01 17.40 -8.99
C SER A 36 3.42 16.80 -10.34
N HIS A 37 4.38 17.42 -11.05
CA HIS A 37 4.95 16.87 -12.27
C HIS A 37 5.52 15.46 -12.05
N LYS A 38 6.07 15.14 -10.86
CA LYS A 38 6.68 13.82 -10.60
C LYS A 38 5.68 12.65 -10.68
N SER A 39 4.38 12.92 -10.64
CA SER A 39 3.30 11.92 -10.73
C SER A 39 2.59 11.88 -12.08
N THR A 40 2.95 12.74 -13.03
CA THR A 40 2.31 12.79 -14.36
C THR A 40 3.13 12.03 -15.40
N ASP A 41 2.44 11.39 -16.35
CA ASP A 41 3.10 10.80 -17.53
C ASP A 41 3.66 11.89 -18.47
N LYS A 42 4.40 11.45 -19.49
CA LYS A 42 5.05 12.29 -20.53
C LYS A 42 4.13 13.36 -21.16
N ASN A 43 2.80 13.14 -21.09
CA ASN A 43 1.75 13.98 -21.64
C ASN A 43 1.00 14.83 -20.58
N GLY A 44 1.50 14.94 -19.35
CA GLY A 44 0.89 15.80 -18.31
C GLY A 44 -0.40 15.26 -17.69
N VAL A 45 -0.87 14.10 -18.12
CA VAL A 45 -2.03 13.40 -17.54
C VAL A 45 -1.61 12.81 -16.19
N GLU A 46 -2.41 13.07 -15.14
CA GLU A 46 -2.27 12.36 -13.87
C GLU A 46 -2.36 10.86 -14.16
N LYS A 47 -1.29 10.12 -13.81
CA LYS A 47 -1.36 8.66 -13.91
C LYS A 47 -2.54 8.22 -13.06
N PRO A 48 -3.55 7.54 -13.64
CA PRO A 48 -4.66 7.05 -12.86
C PRO A 48 -4.07 6.18 -11.75
N LYS A 49 -4.37 6.55 -10.50
CA LYS A 49 -4.00 5.71 -9.35
C LYS A 49 -4.63 4.35 -9.63
N LYS A 50 -3.79 3.34 -9.87
CA LYS A 50 -4.27 1.98 -10.09
C LYS A 50 -5.16 1.60 -8.92
N ALA A 51 -6.29 0.95 -9.22
CA ALA A 51 -7.17 0.44 -8.18
C ALA A 51 -6.32 -0.38 -7.20
N PRO A 52 -6.49 -0.20 -5.88
CA PRO A 52 -5.77 -0.98 -4.90
C PRO A 52 -6.07 -2.47 -5.14
N SER A 53 -5.03 -3.31 -5.08
CA SER A 53 -5.21 -4.75 -5.15
C SER A 53 -6.01 -5.25 -3.95
N GLN A 54 -6.58 -6.46 -4.05
CA GLN A 54 -7.26 -7.12 -2.93
C GLN A 54 -6.40 -7.17 -1.66
N TYR A 55 -5.09 -7.43 -1.83
CA TYR A 55 -4.12 -7.34 -0.73
C TYR A 55 -4.06 -5.94 -0.12
N ASN A 56 -3.97 -4.88 -0.93
CA ASN A 56 -3.86 -3.52 -0.44
C ASN A 56 -5.13 -3.07 0.31
N LEU A 57 -6.31 -3.52 -0.13
CA LEU A 57 -7.57 -3.29 0.57
C LEU A 57 -7.58 -4.02 1.92
N PHE A 58 -7.20 -5.30 1.93
CA PHE A 58 -7.12 -6.09 3.14
C PHE A 58 -6.15 -5.51 4.18
N ILE A 59 -4.94 -5.13 3.76
CA ILE A 59 -3.95 -4.51 4.65
C ILE A 59 -4.47 -3.18 5.20
N LYS A 60 -5.15 -2.36 4.40
CA LYS A 60 -5.75 -1.11 4.86
C LYS A 60 -6.76 -1.35 5.98
N ASP A 61 -7.61 -2.36 5.83
CA ASP A 61 -8.65 -2.70 6.80
C ASP A 61 -8.05 -3.29 8.08
N GLN A 62 -7.11 -4.25 7.96
CA GLN A 62 -6.38 -4.81 9.09
C GLN A 62 -5.58 -3.75 9.86
N MET A 63 -4.95 -2.81 9.16
CA MET A 63 -4.28 -1.69 9.80
C MET A 63 -5.23 -0.76 10.53
N ALA A 64 -6.45 -0.58 10.03
CA ALA A 64 -7.47 0.23 10.69
C ALA A 64 -7.95 -0.42 12.00
N ILE A 65 -8.10 -1.74 12.01
CA ILE A 65 -8.48 -2.52 13.20
C ILE A 65 -7.35 -2.46 14.25
N LEU A 66 -6.11 -2.70 13.84
CA LEU A 66 -4.95 -2.72 14.73
C LEU A 66 -4.50 -1.32 15.20
N LYS A 67 -5.14 -0.23 14.76
CA LYS A 67 -4.80 1.15 15.20
C LYS A 67 -5.06 1.38 16.68
N ASN A 68 -6.00 0.68 17.29
CA ASN A 68 -6.38 0.89 18.69
C ASN A 68 -5.47 0.17 19.71
N ASP A 69 -4.62 -0.76 19.26
CA ASP A 69 -3.81 -1.60 20.16
C ASP A 69 -2.50 -0.93 20.63
N GLY A 70 -2.28 0.36 20.34
CA GLY A 70 -1.02 1.06 20.67
C GLY A 70 0.24 0.46 20.01
N CYS A 71 0.08 -0.52 19.12
CA CYS A 71 1.17 -1.27 18.51
C CYS A 71 1.96 -0.41 17.50
N ASN A 72 3.28 -0.58 17.48
CA ASN A 72 4.19 0.06 16.54
C ASN A 72 3.70 -0.17 15.08
N PRO A 73 3.65 0.87 14.22
CA PRO A 73 3.26 0.75 12.81
C PRO A 73 3.88 -0.43 12.05
N LYS A 74 5.16 -0.76 12.33
CA LYS A 74 5.85 -1.89 11.68
C LYS A 74 5.27 -3.25 12.08
N ASP A 75 4.91 -3.42 13.34
CA ASP A 75 4.37 -4.69 13.85
C ASP A 75 2.93 -4.91 13.39
N ARG A 76 2.16 -3.82 13.22
CA ARG A 76 0.83 -3.87 12.60
C ARG A 76 0.89 -4.35 11.15
N MET A 77 1.88 -3.90 10.37
CA MET A 77 2.11 -4.39 9.01
C MET A 77 2.46 -5.88 8.99
N ARG A 78 3.34 -6.34 9.89
CA ARG A 78 3.72 -7.76 9.99
C ARG A 78 2.50 -8.64 10.28
N LYS A 79 1.73 -8.30 11.31
CA LYS A 79 0.49 -9.01 11.69
C LYS A 79 -0.52 -9.06 10.53
N ALA A 80 -0.76 -7.93 9.86
CA ALA A 80 -1.68 -7.87 8.72
C ALA A 80 -1.20 -8.74 7.54
N THR A 81 0.11 -8.80 7.29
CA THR A 81 0.69 -9.63 6.24
C THR A 81 0.61 -11.13 6.58
N GLU A 82 0.84 -11.49 7.84
CA GLU A 82 0.69 -12.87 8.33
C GLU A 82 -0.75 -13.35 8.23
N GLU A 83 -1.72 -12.50 8.59
CA GLU A 83 -3.15 -12.81 8.48
C GLU A 83 -3.57 -13.04 7.02
N TRP A 84 -3.08 -12.20 6.09
CA TRP A 84 -3.31 -12.41 4.65
C TRP A 84 -2.75 -13.75 4.15
N LYS A 85 -1.53 -14.11 4.60
CA LYS A 85 -0.92 -15.40 4.25
C LYS A 85 -1.67 -16.59 4.86
N ARG A 86 -2.25 -16.40 6.06
CA ARG A 86 -3.05 -17.42 6.75
C ARG A 86 -4.36 -17.68 6.01
N GLN A 87 -5.07 -16.63 5.60
CA GLN A 87 -6.30 -16.76 4.79
C GLN A 87 -6.05 -17.53 3.49
N LYS A 88 -4.94 -17.25 2.80
CA LYS A 88 -4.57 -18.02 1.58
C LYS A 88 -4.22 -19.49 1.82
N LYS A 89 -3.82 -19.87 3.03
CA LYS A 89 -3.61 -21.28 3.40
C LYS A 89 -4.92 -21.96 3.78
N THR A 90 -5.86 -21.21 4.36
CA THR A 90 -7.18 -21.72 4.77
C THR A 90 -8.13 -21.95 3.60
N ASP A 91 -8.09 -21.12 2.54
CA ASP A 91 -8.91 -21.34 1.33
C ASP A 91 -8.57 -22.60 0.51
N VAL A 92 -7.49 -23.32 0.86
CA VAL A 92 -7.15 -24.62 0.25
C VAL A 92 -7.72 -25.80 1.06
N VAL A 93 -8.37 -25.56 2.20
CA VAL A 93 -8.85 -26.61 3.11
C VAL A 93 -10.26 -26.32 3.63
N SER A 94 -11.29 -26.64 2.84
CA SER A 94 -12.67 -26.95 3.27
C SER A 94 -13.44 -27.43 2.03
N GLU A 95 -13.99 -28.64 1.89
CA GLU A 95 -14.61 -29.62 2.82
C GLU A 95 -14.48 -31.08 2.28
N PRO A 96 -15.10 -32.14 2.88
CA PRO A 96 -14.81 -32.72 4.20
C PRO A 96 -14.67 -34.27 4.12
N SER A 97 -13.85 -34.90 4.97
CA SER A 97 -14.11 -36.28 5.40
C SER A 97 -13.38 -36.61 6.69
N ASP A 98 -14.16 -36.91 7.73
CA ASP A 98 -13.82 -37.79 8.83
C ASP A 98 -12.84 -38.90 8.41
N VAL A 99 -11.74 -39.12 9.14
CA VAL A 99 -11.59 -40.21 10.12
C VAL A 99 -10.34 -39.94 10.99
N VAL A 100 -10.59 -39.84 12.29
CA VAL A 100 -9.86 -40.39 13.44
C VAL A 100 -8.48 -41.06 13.22
N SER A 101 -7.65 -40.93 14.26
CA SER A 101 -6.55 -41.84 14.64
C SER A 101 -5.22 -41.63 13.88
N VAL A 102 -4.04 -41.67 14.49
CA VAL A 102 -3.67 -42.17 15.81
C VAL A 102 -2.32 -41.56 16.18
N VAL A 103 -2.10 -41.37 17.47
CA VAL A 103 -0.77 -41.16 18.07
C VAL A 103 0.17 -42.28 17.63
N SER A 104 1.38 -41.94 17.20
CA SER A 104 2.50 -42.89 17.15
C SER A 104 3.76 -42.20 17.63
N GLU A 105 3.88 -42.21 18.95
CA GLU A 105 5.14 -42.40 19.65
C GLU A 105 5.70 -43.78 19.26
N VAL A 106 6.92 -43.83 18.70
CA VAL A 106 7.80 -45.01 18.73
C VAL A 106 9.24 -44.47 18.71
N SER A 107 9.86 -44.41 19.88
CA SER A 107 10.81 -45.38 20.44
C SER A 107 12.07 -45.62 19.59
N GLU A 108 13.16 -45.12 20.17
CA GLU A 108 14.52 -45.66 20.30
C GLU A 108 15.08 -46.66 19.26
N GLY A 109 16.32 -46.36 18.88
CA GLY A 109 17.38 -47.35 18.81
C GLY A 109 17.95 -47.61 17.42
N SER A 110 19.17 -47.15 17.17
CA SER A 110 20.20 -48.00 16.58
C SER A 110 21.59 -47.41 16.80
N GLU A 111 22.42 -48.23 17.45
CA GLU A 111 23.88 -48.20 17.51
C GLU A 111 24.52 -48.45 16.13
N ASP A 112 25.87 -48.50 16.17
CA ASP A 112 26.87 -48.83 15.15
C ASP A 112 27.38 -47.60 14.37
N LYS A 113 28.65 -47.20 14.45
CA LYS A 113 29.88 -48.03 14.55
C LYS A 113 31.10 -47.19 14.90
#